data_AF-A0A0M3KK10-F1
#
_entry.id   AF-A0A0M3KK10-F1
#
_cell.length_a   1.000
_cell.length_b   1.000
_cell.length_c   1.000
_cell.angle_alpha   90.00
_cell.angle_beta   90.00
_cell.angle_gamma   90.00
#
_symmetry.space_group_name_H-M   'P 1'
#
loop_
_entity.id
_entity.type
_entity.pdbx_description
1 polymer ?
#
loop_
_entity_poly.entity_id
_entity_poly.type
_entity_poly.pdbx_seq_one_letter_code
_entity_poly.pdbx_strand_id
1 'polypeptide(L)'
;MYTINLDTWIRDDRGNVNDAIDFVMLNFSEMNKLWVRMQHQGPSKERDKREVERRELRILVGTNLVRLSQLENLTVEMYRKVVLPGILEQSVSCKDAISQ
;
A
#
# COMPACT_ATOMS: atom_id res chain seq x y z
N MET A 1 -24.76 -32.66 -29.82
CA MET A 1 -25.28 -31.84 -28.71
C MET A 1 -24.11 -31.61 -27.77
N TYR A 2 -23.37 -30.51 -27.93
CA TYR A 2 -22.20 -30.24 -27.09
C TYR A 2 -22.68 -29.62 -25.77
N THR A 3 -22.49 -30.31 -24.66
CA THR A 3 -22.69 -29.74 -23.32
C THR A 3 -21.58 -28.74 -23.05
N ILE A 4 -21.92 -27.45 -23.04
CA ILE A 4 -21.02 -26.40 -22.56
C ILE A 4 -20.85 -26.63 -21.06
N ASN A 5 -19.63 -26.96 -20.63
CA ASN A 5 -19.30 -27.12 -19.23
C ASN A 5 -19.23 -25.74 -18.56
N LEU A 6 -20.33 -25.34 -17.91
CA LEU A 6 -20.53 -24.05 -17.26
C LEU A 6 -19.55 -23.79 -16.11
N ASP A 7 -18.84 -24.82 -15.63
CA ASP A 7 -17.86 -24.72 -14.54
C ASP A 7 -16.60 -23.94 -14.94
N THR A 8 -16.35 -23.75 -16.25
CA THR A 8 -15.15 -23.05 -16.74
C THR A 8 -15.26 -21.52 -16.76
N TRP A 9 -16.46 -20.95 -16.55
CA TRP A 9 -16.70 -19.49 -16.59
C TRP A 9 -17.08 -18.87 -15.26
N ILE A 10 -17.17 -19.67 -14.19
CA ILE A 10 -17.29 -19.15 -12.83
C ILE A 10 -15.89 -18.71 -12.41
N ARG A 11 -15.51 -17.46 -12.74
CA ARG A 11 -14.48 -16.78 -11.96
C ARG A 11 -14.99 -16.78 -10.52
N ASP A 12 -14.26 -17.42 -9.61
CA ASP A 12 -14.59 -17.41 -8.20
C ASP A 12 -14.61 -15.95 -7.74
N ASP A 13 -15.80 -15.41 -7.50
CA ASP A 13 -16.06 -14.03 -7.09
C ASP A 13 -15.63 -13.78 -5.63
N ARG A 14 -15.01 -14.79 -5.01
CA ARG A 14 -14.42 -14.76 -3.67
C ARG A 14 -12.94 -14.44 -3.82
N GLY A 15 -12.60 -13.16 -3.76
CA GLY A 15 -11.21 -12.70 -3.73
C GLY A 15 -10.37 -13.45 -2.70
N ASN A 16 -9.08 -13.58 -2.97
CA ASN A 16 -8.12 -14.31 -2.16
C ASN A 16 -7.10 -13.36 -1.49
N VAL A 17 -6.16 -13.94 -0.72
CA VAL A 17 -5.14 -13.15 0.02
C VAL A 17 -4.27 -12.28 -0.89
N ASN A 18 -4.04 -12.66 -2.15
CA ASN A 18 -3.30 -11.82 -3.09
C ASN A 18 -4.09 -10.56 -3.45
N ASP A 19 -5.41 -10.67 -3.67
CA ASP A 19 -6.26 -9.51 -3.93
C ASP A 19 -6.26 -8.54 -2.74
N ALA A 20 -6.24 -9.08 -1.52
CA ALA A 20 -6.12 -8.28 -0.30
C ALA A 20 -4.74 -7.60 -0.19
N ILE A 21 -3.64 -8.31 -0.51
CA ILE A 21 -2.29 -7.74 -0.55
C ILE A 21 -2.24 -6.60 -1.57
N ASP A 22 -2.72 -6.81 -2.79
CA ASP A 22 -2.70 -5.82 -3.86
C ASP A 22 -3.50 -4.58 -3.47
N PHE A 23 -4.68 -4.77 -2.87
CA PHE A 23 -5.51 -3.66 -2.39
C PHE A 23 -4.81 -2.83 -1.31
N VAL A 24 -4.23 -3.47 -0.29
CA VAL A 24 -3.56 -2.75 0.79
C VAL A 24 -2.26 -2.10 0.30
N MET A 25 -1.52 -2.75 -0.60
CA MET A 25 -0.31 -2.19 -1.22
C MET A 25 -0.62 -0.97 -2.10
N LEU A 26 -1.69 -1.02 -2.89
CA LEU A 26 -2.18 0.13 -3.65
C LEU A 26 -2.55 1.29 -2.71
N ASN A 27 -3.27 1.00 -1.64
CA ASN A 27 -3.63 2.00 -0.64
C ASN A 27 -2.39 2.63 0.01
N PHE A 28 -1.41 1.80 0.38
CA PHE A 28 -0.13 2.26 0.93
C PHE A 28 0.61 3.17 -0.04
N SER A 29 0.72 2.79 -1.32
CA SER A 29 1.40 3.61 -2.34
C SER A 29 0.71 4.95 -2.53
N GLU A 30 -0.62 4.97 -2.69
CA GLU A 30 -1.37 6.21 -2.89
C GLU A 30 -1.34 7.12 -1.65
N MET A 31 -1.47 6.56 -0.45
CA MET A 31 -1.33 7.33 0.78
C MET A 31 0.08 7.90 0.95
N ASN A 32 1.12 7.14 0.62
CA ASN A 32 2.49 7.64 0.68
C ASN A 32 2.71 8.78 -0.33
N LYS A 33 2.17 8.67 -1.55
CA LYS A 33 2.23 9.75 -2.56
C LYS A 33 1.55 11.02 -2.06
N LEU A 34 0.38 10.92 -1.45
CA LEU A 34 -0.32 12.07 -0.88
C LEU A 34 0.48 12.69 0.27
N TRP A 35 1.02 11.86 1.16
CA TRP A 35 1.82 12.31 2.30
C TRP A 35 3.11 13.02 1.89
N VAL A 36 3.80 12.54 0.85
CA VAL A 36 4.98 13.22 0.26
C VAL A 36 4.57 14.51 -0.45
N ARG A 37 3.42 14.52 -1.14
CA ARG A 37 2.90 15.74 -1.79
C ARG A 37 2.65 16.87 -0.79
N MET A 38 2.26 16.56 0.45
CA MET A 38 2.08 17.56 1.50
C MET A 38 3.31 18.43 1.74
N GLN A 39 4.54 17.93 1.51
CA GLN A 39 5.75 18.73 1.65
C GLN A 39 5.74 20.00 0.79
N HIS A 40 5.09 19.92 -0.37
CA HIS A 40 5.10 20.93 -1.42
C HIS A 40 3.82 21.79 -1.44
N GLN A 41 2.86 21.54 -0.55
CA GLN A 41 1.63 22.33 -0.49
C GLN A 41 1.86 23.64 0.25
N GLY A 42 1.27 24.73 -0.25
CA GLY A 42 1.30 26.03 0.43
C GLY A 42 2.64 26.78 0.39
N PRO A 43 2.73 27.95 1.05
CA PRO A 43 3.88 28.84 0.97
C PRO A 43 5.16 28.26 1.59
N SER A 44 6.34 28.60 1.05
CA SER A 44 7.63 28.10 1.55
C SER A 44 7.90 28.43 3.03
N LYS A 45 7.40 29.56 3.53
CA LYS A 45 7.56 29.99 4.94
C LYS A 45 6.87 29.05 5.96
N GLU A 46 5.95 28.20 5.50
CA GLU A 46 5.18 27.29 6.36
C GLU A 46 5.77 25.86 6.37
N ARG A 47 6.96 25.66 5.79
CA ARG A 47 7.59 24.34 5.67
C ARG A 47 7.69 23.60 7.00
N ASP A 48 8.17 24.27 8.05
CA ASP A 48 8.37 23.63 9.36
C ASP A 48 7.03 23.18 9.98
N LYS A 49 5.98 24.00 9.83
CA LYS A 49 4.62 23.63 10.25
C LYS A 49 4.13 22.38 9.51
N ARG A 50 4.36 22.30 8.20
CA ARG A 50 3.99 21.14 7.39
C ARG A 50 4.76 19.89 7.79
N GLU A 51 6.04 20.00 8.13
CA GLU A 51 6.81 18.84 8.59
C GLU A 51 6.27 18.29 9.92
N VAL A 52 5.80 19.15 10.83
CA VAL A 52 5.11 18.73 12.07
C VAL A 52 3.80 18.02 11.74
N GLU A 53 2.92 18.63 10.94
CA GLU A 53 1.65 18.02 10.54
C GLU A 53 1.86 16.69 9.79
N ARG A 54 2.87 16.60 8.92
CA ARG A 54 3.26 15.36 8.23
C ARG A 54 3.67 14.27 9.23
N ARG A 55 4.43 14.60 10.29
CA ARG A 55 4.84 13.62 11.31
C ARG A 55 3.65 13.10 12.12
N GLU A 56 2.64 13.93 12.38
CA GLU A 56 1.42 13.52 13.07
C GLU A 56 0.61 12.53 12.22
N LEU A 57 0.58 12.72 10.90
CA LEU A 57 -0.17 11.88 9.97
C LEU A 57 0.55 10.57 9.56
N ARG A 58 1.81 10.36 9.95
CA ARG A 58 2.60 9.16 9.56
C ARG A 58 1.89 7.84 9.87
N ILE A 59 1.09 7.82 10.93
CA ILE A 59 0.35 6.63 11.36
C ILE A 59 -0.73 6.24 10.34
N LEU A 60 -1.31 7.20 9.62
CA LEU A 60 -2.33 6.92 8.60
C LEU A 60 -1.74 6.07 7.46
N VAL A 61 -0.53 6.39 7.02
CA VAL A 61 0.19 5.59 6.01
C VAL A 61 0.67 4.26 6.61
N GLY A 62 1.28 4.32 7.79
CA GLY A 62 1.88 3.15 8.46
C GLY A 62 0.87 2.07 8.86
N THR A 63 -0.39 2.41 9.12
CA THR A 63 -1.43 1.41 9.45
C THR A 63 -1.70 0.42 8.32
N ASN A 64 -1.38 0.73 7.06
CA ASN A 64 -1.44 -0.25 5.97
C ASN A 64 -0.43 -1.38 6.14
N LEU A 65 0.75 -1.10 6.70
CA LEU A 65 1.74 -2.15 6.99
C LEU A 65 1.26 -3.07 8.12
N VAL A 66 0.59 -2.50 9.12
CA VAL A 66 -0.07 -3.29 10.17
C VAL A 66 -1.17 -4.15 9.58
N ARG A 67 -1.99 -3.62 8.68
CA ARG A 67 -3.03 -4.40 7.97
C ARG A 67 -2.44 -5.57 7.20
N LEU A 68 -1.35 -5.37 6.45
CA LEU A 68 -0.64 -6.45 5.77
C LEU A 68 -0.20 -7.53 6.75
N SER A 69 0.37 -7.15 7.91
CA SER A 69 0.82 -8.11 8.92
C SER A 69 -0.31 -8.93 9.58
N GLN A 70 -1.56 -8.45 9.48
CA GLN A 70 -2.75 -9.09 10.04
C GLN A 70 -3.48 -9.99 9.04
N LEU A 71 -3.07 -10.01 7.77
CA LEU A 71 -3.70 -10.85 6.75
C LEU A 71 -3.48 -12.34 7.09
N GLU A 72 -4.58 -13.05 7.31
CA GLU A 72 -4.56 -14.50 7.41
C GLU A 72 -4.06 -15.12 6.10
N ASN A 73 -3.25 -16.16 6.20
CA ASN A 73 -2.63 -16.86 5.06
C ASN A 73 -1.56 -16.08 4.28
N LEU A 74 -1.11 -14.92 4.78
CA LEU A 74 0.11 -14.30 4.26
C LEU A 74 1.33 -15.11 4.73
N THR A 75 1.95 -15.81 3.78
CA THR A 75 3.12 -16.65 4.09
C THR A 75 4.43 -15.86 4.03
N VAL A 76 5.48 -16.39 4.67
CA VAL A 76 6.84 -15.80 4.61
C VAL A 76 7.33 -15.66 3.16
N GLU A 77 7.00 -16.62 2.30
CA GLU A 77 7.41 -16.59 0.90
C GLU A 77 6.71 -15.47 0.12
N MET A 78 5.41 -15.26 0.36
CA MET A 78 4.66 -14.13 -0.21
C MET A 78 5.19 -12.80 0.31
N TYR A 79 5.48 -12.71 1.60
CA TYR A 79 6.09 -11.51 2.17
C TYR A 79 7.41 -11.18 1.48
N ARG A 80 8.31 -12.17 1.36
CA ARG A 80 9.64 -12.01 0.78
C ARG A 80 9.58 -11.65 -0.71
N LYS A 81 8.69 -12.27 -1.48
CA LYS A 81 8.65 -12.12 -2.94
C LYS A 81 7.76 -10.98 -3.45
N VAL A 82 6.75 -10.58 -2.68
CA VAL A 82 5.73 -9.63 -3.14
C VAL A 82 5.68 -8.40 -2.24
N VAL A 83 5.41 -8.60 -0.94
CA VAL A 83 5.11 -7.49 -0.03
C VAL A 83 6.34 -6.63 0.28
N LEU A 84 7.44 -7.26 0.71
CA LEU A 84 8.66 -6.54 1.06
C LEU A 84 9.25 -5.77 -0.13
N PRO A 85 9.39 -6.35 -1.34
CA PRO A 85 9.83 -5.60 -2.52
C PRO A 85 8.94 -4.38 -2.80
N GLY A 86 7.61 -4.53 -2.74
CA GLY A 86 6.71 -3.40 -2.99
C GLY A 86 6.81 -2.30 -1.93
N ILE A 87 6.99 -2.63 -0.65
CA ILE A 87 7.22 -1.63 0.42
C ILE A 87 8.55 -0.90 0.18
N LEU A 88 9.62 -1.63 -0.13
CA LEU A 88 10.94 -1.07 -0.39
C LEU A 88 10.94 -0.17 -1.62
N GLU A 89 10.20 -0.55 -2.67
CA GLU A 89 10.03 0.29 -3.85
C GLU A 89 9.43 1.66 -3.49
N GLN A 90 8.41 1.71 -2.62
CA GLN A 90 7.84 2.98 -2.17
C GLN A 90 8.82 3.81 -1.34
N SER A 91 9.59 3.18 -0.45
CA SER A 91 10.60 3.85 0.38
C SER A 91 11.75 4.44 -0.46
N VAL A 92 12.26 3.68 -1.44
CA VAL A 92 13.36 4.14 -2.30
C VAL A 92 12.88 5.18 -3.31
N SER A 93 11.67 5.02 -3.87
CA SER A 93 11.16 5.89 -4.94
C SER A 93 10.70 7.26 -4.45
N CYS A 94 10.26 7.39 -3.20
CA CYS A 94 9.70 8.64 -2.70
C CYS A 94 10.73 9.77 -2.50
N LYS A 95 12.02 9.43 -2.31
CA LYS A 95 13.14 10.38 -2.08
C LYS A 95 12.85 11.44 -1.02
N ASP A 96 12.06 11.09 0.01
CA ASP A 96 11.67 11.98 1.09
C ASP A 96 12.08 11.40 2.45
N ALA A 97 12.93 12.13 3.18
CA ALA A 97 13.56 11.63 4.41
C ALA A 97 12.59 11.46 5.60
N ILE A 98 11.41 12.08 5.57
CA ILE A 98 10.38 11.89 6.60
C ILE A 98 9.59 10.60 6.31
N SER A 99 9.42 10.27 5.04
CA SER A 99 8.71 9.09 4.55
C SER A 99 9.51 7.79 4.63
N GLN A 100 10.82 7.87 4.41
CA GLN A 100 11.77 6.75 4.50
C GLN A 100 11.98 6.26 5.93
#